data_AF-A0A1S2XF80-F1
#
_entry.id   AF-A0A1S2XF80-F1
#
_cell.length_a   1.000
_cell.length_b   1.000
_cell.length_c   1.000
_cell.angle_alpha   90.00
_cell.angle_beta   90.00
_cell.angle_gamma   90.00
#
_symmetry.space_group_name_H-M   'P 1'
#
loop_
_entity.id
_entity.type
_entity.pdbx_description
1 polymer ?
#
loop_
_entity_poly.entity_id
_entity_poly.type
_entity_poly.pdbx_seq_one_letter_code
_entity_poly.pdbx_strand_id
1 'polypeptide(L)'
;MSIHLKKKLHTMEYKETTSLSSDGQCNFLPSRGSKVVSEHHDKTKGIVDNSGHVSKLVHQFYFVKLCPKDPNSISKIKKDENVVKKMNQDIHEITERITKKMSEKEHQDSVLKSLNYLQREWRNRVASKEKILKDLYMALDELNFMNKTANRRTFREEIDKNSLNSMMLHGRKSLAEEKQILRKINIQEKDVASFKSLEMLKKTIRWSYYLKNWQKLLLEIEQFQILYWERASSNDSVKGNISNYESLKKIIKDQIKLLCDDSLENKRQWIECGTRIRNAEKELETKNGELCSLKAKLTEKHKKKGEAYHSILMLKKLYHDEILHYYQYCSLINKVQQLAEEKDVAALDKMSCSEVEKFMLEWNNNKAFRQDYEKKVLQSLERRQLSKDGRRRPDKSCSIMLL
;
A
#
# COMPACT_ATOMS: atom_id res chain seq x y z
N MET A 1 30.84 45.19 -36.44
CA MET A 1 30.31 44.61 -37.69
C MET A 1 29.14 45.46 -38.16
N SER A 2 29.42 46.56 -38.84
CA SER A 2 28.42 47.47 -39.39
C SER A 2 28.41 47.34 -40.93
N ILE A 3 27.35 47.81 -41.58
CA ILE A 3 27.24 47.99 -43.05
C ILE A 3 27.18 46.67 -43.88
N HIS A 4 26.01 46.02 -43.96
CA HIS A 4 25.44 45.50 -45.24
C HIS A 4 24.04 44.85 -45.11
N LEU A 5 22.96 45.65 -45.03
CA LEU A 5 21.59 45.19 -45.31
C LEU A 5 20.74 46.26 -46.04
N LYS A 6 21.22 46.71 -47.20
CA LYS A 6 20.40 47.42 -48.20
C LYS A 6 20.40 46.63 -49.52
N LYS A 7 19.30 45.92 -49.81
CA LYS A 7 18.75 45.51 -51.13
C LYS A 7 17.99 44.18 -51.05
N LYS A 8 16.65 44.23 -51.04
CA LYS A 8 15.75 43.44 -51.93
C LYS A 8 14.28 43.62 -51.55
N LEU A 9 13.53 44.29 -52.42
CA LEU A 9 12.09 44.14 -52.61
C LEU A 9 11.85 44.15 -54.12
N HIS A 10 10.94 43.32 -54.59
CA HIS A 10 10.60 43.21 -56.02
C HIS A 10 9.10 43.03 -56.19
N THR A 11 8.56 43.67 -57.22
CA THR A 11 7.15 43.70 -57.63
C THR A 11 6.78 42.49 -58.47
N MET A 12 5.52 42.03 -58.40
CA MET A 12 4.86 41.23 -59.44
C MET A 12 3.33 41.32 -59.39
N GLU A 13 2.69 40.87 -60.45
CA GLU A 13 1.31 41.13 -60.91
C GLU A 13 0.74 39.85 -61.57
N TYR A 14 -0.56 39.62 -61.81
CA TYR A 14 -1.82 40.35 -61.60
C TYR A 14 -2.99 39.32 -61.59
N LYS A 15 -4.26 39.78 -61.66
CA LYS A 15 -5.52 39.08 -62.02
C LYS A 15 -6.27 38.22 -60.99
N GLU A 16 -7.59 38.39 -61.04
CA GLU A 16 -8.69 37.70 -60.33
C GLU A 16 -9.11 36.44 -61.14
N THR A 17 -9.87 35.45 -60.63
CA THR A 17 -11.32 35.49 -60.32
C THR A 17 -11.82 34.21 -59.61
N THR A 18 -12.84 34.32 -58.72
CA THR A 18 -13.91 33.34 -58.31
C THR A 18 -13.56 31.87 -57.89
N SER A 19 -14.25 31.15 -56.98
CA SER A 19 -15.50 31.39 -56.21
C SER A 19 -15.74 30.37 -55.06
N LEU A 20 -16.44 30.80 -54.00
CA LEU A 20 -17.38 30.09 -53.08
C LEU A 20 -16.98 28.87 -52.19
N SER A 21 -17.20 29.08 -50.87
CA SER A 21 -18.08 28.30 -49.95
C SER A 21 -17.50 27.54 -48.74
N SER A 22 -18.15 27.79 -47.58
CA SER A 22 -18.36 27.00 -46.35
C SER A 22 -17.31 25.98 -45.86
N ASP A 23 -16.66 26.29 -44.72
CA ASP A 23 -16.90 25.59 -43.43
C ASP A 23 -16.02 26.17 -42.30
N GLY A 24 -16.44 25.96 -41.05
CA GLY A 24 -15.94 26.66 -39.84
C GLY A 24 -14.51 26.31 -39.40
N GLN A 25 -13.51 26.63 -40.22
CA GLN A 25 -12.09 26.58 -39.88
C GLN A 25 -11.52 28.01 -39.79
N CYS A 26 -10.74 28.29 -38.75
CA CYS A 26 -10.02 29.57 -38.62
C CYS A 26 -8.84 29.62 -39.61
N ASN A 27 -9.15 29.86 -40.88
CA ASN A 27 -8.20 30.05 -41.95
C ASN A 27 -7.49 31.41 -41.77
N PHE A 28 -6.24 31.36 -41.29
CA PHE A 28 -5.40 32.55 -41.11
C PHE A 28 -4.96 33.15 -42.45
N LEU A 29 -5.85 33.93 -43.08
CA LEU A 29 -5.50 34.86 -44.14
C LEU A 29 -4.98 36.18 -43.53
N PRO A 30 -3.83 36.72 -43.98
CA PRO A 30 -3.37 38.03 -43.55
C PRO A 30 -4.13 39.15 -44.28
N SER A 31 -4.79 40.04 -43.52
CA SER A 31 -5.45 41.22 -44.06
C SER A 31 -4.53 42.11 -44.88
N ARG A 32 -5.11 42.73 -45.93
CA ARG A 32 -4.48 43.76 -46.77
C ARG A 32 -3.81 44.85 -45.93
N GLY A 33 -2.65 45.32 -46.38
CA GLY A 33 -2.13 46.63 -45.98
C GLY A 33 -2.80 47.74 -46.79
N SER A 34 -3.25 48.78 -46.13
CA SER A 34 -3.95 49.92 -46.73
C SER A 34 -2.98 50.72 -47.60
N LYS A 35 -3.32 50.89 -48.88
CA LYS A 35 -2.47 51.57 -49.87
C LYS A 35 -2.92 53.02 -50.02
N VAL A 36 -2.12 53.94 -49.50
CA VAL A 36 -2.50 55.34 -49.41
C VAL A 36 -1.84 56.16 -50.50
N VAL A 37 -2.70 56.79 -51.31
CA VAL A 37 -2.33 57.73 -52.35
C VAL A 37 -2.59 59.13 -51.80
N SER A 38 -1.52 59.90 -51.60
CA SER A 38 -1.59 61.34 -51.35
C SER A 38 -1.40 62.08 -52.68
N GLU A 39 -2.46 62.70 -53.19
CA GLU A 39 -2.35 63.70 -54.23
C GLU A 39 -2.05 65.05 -53.56
N HIS A 40 -0.82 65.54 -53.70
CA HIS A 40 -0.48 66.90 -53.32
C HIS A 40 -0.87 67.86 -54.46
N HIS A 41 -1.89 68.68 -54.22
CA HIS A 41 -2.19 69.85 -55.04
C HIS A 41 -1.55 71.10 -54.43
N ASP A 42 -0.27 71.33 -54.71
CA ASP A 42 0.34 72.63 -54.46
C ASP A 42 0.00 73.61 -55.61
N LYS A 43 -0.75 74.66 -55.26
CA LYS A 43 -1.07 75.76 -56.18
C LYS A 43 0.11 76.73 -56.26
N THR A 44 0.89 76.65 -57.33
CA THR A 44 1.66 77.82 -57.79
C THR A 44 1.72 77.92 -59.31
N LYS A 45 1.55 79.13 -59.85
CA LYS A 45 1.50 79.44 -61.29
C LYS A 45 2.89 79.37 -61.94
N GLY A 46 2.97 78.88 -63.19
CA GLY A 46 3.96 79.40 -64.15
C GLY A 46 4.58 78.41 -65.15
N ILE A 47 4.16 78.53 -66.42
CA ILE A 47 4.97 78.35 -67.67
C ILE A 47 5.44 76.92 -68.06
N VAL A 48 4.74 76.37 -69.07
CA VAL A 48 5.15 75.63 -70.29
C VAL A 48 6.35 74.63 -70.28
N ASP A 49 6.03 73.38 -70.64
CA ASP A 49 6.80 72.29 -71.28
C ASP A 49 8.30 72.06 -70.96
N ASN A 50 8.59 70.93 -70.29
CA ASN A 50 8.89 69.66 -70.99
C ASN A 50 9.07 68.46 -70.02
N SER A 51 8.66 67.26 -70.47
CA SER A 51 9.04 65.91 -69.97
C SER A 51 9.37 65.72 -68.47
N GLY A 52 8.40 65.95 -67.58
CA GLY A 52 8.54 65.65 -66.14
C GLY A 52 8.01 64.27 -65.74
N HIS A 53 8.90 63.29 -65.53
CA HIS A 53 8.52 62.01 -64.90
C HIS A 53 8.17 62.27 -63.42
N VAL A 54 6.88 62.39 -63.08
CA VAL A 54 6.44 62.66 -61.69
C VAL A 54 6.89 61.50 -60.80
N SER A 55 7.95 61.74 -60.04
CA SER A 55 8.51 60.80 -59.09
C SER A 55 7.53 60.61 -57.95
N LYS A 56 6.70 59.56 -58.03
CA LYS A 56 5.83 59.12 -56.93
C LYS A 56 6.71 58.89 -55.70
N LEU A 57 6.60 59.78 -54.72
CA LEU A 57 7.26 59.65 -53.43
C LEU A 57 6.66 58.47 -52.67
N VAL A 58 7.29 57.30 -52.83
CA VAL A 58 6.91 56.08 -52.12
C VAL A 58 7.63 56.07 -50.77
N HIS A 59 6.94 56.52 -49.73
CA HIS A 59 7.39 56.36 -48.35
C HIS A 59 7.44 54.85 -48.00
N GLN A 60 8.52 54.42 -47.35
CA GLN A 60 8.72 53.03 -46.92
C GLN A 60 9.06 53.00 -45.43
N PHE A 61 8.22 52.34 -44.65
CA PHE A 61 8.36 52.18 -43.21
C PHE A 61 8.68 50.74 -42.85
N TYR A 62 9.48 50.53 -41.81
CA TYR A 62 9.91 49.22 -41.35
C TYR A 62 9.31 48.91 -39.98
N PHE A 63 8.69 47.74 -39.84
CA PHE A 63 8.12 47.23 -38.60
C PHE A 63 8.54 45.77 -38.39
N VAL A 64 8.77 45.39 -37.14
CA VAL A 64 9.27 44.06 -36.78
C VAL A 64 8.15 43.03 -36.87
N LYS A 65 8.29 42.06 -37.78
CA LYS A 65 7.28 41.02 -37.97
C LYS A 65 7.41 39.89 -36.94
N LEU A 66 6.51 39.85 -35.98
CA LEU A 66 6.32 38.72 -35.07
C LEU A 66 5.31 37.74 -35.66
N CYS A 67 5.75 36.55 -36.06
CA CYS A 67 4.85 35.43 -36.33
C CYS A 67 4.50 34.72 -35.02
N PRO A 68 3.22 34.34 -34.79
CA PRO A 68 2.89 33.41 -33.72
C PRO A 68 3.56 32.05 -34.01
N LYS A 69 3.95 31.37 -32.94
CA LYS A 69 4.44 29.98 -33.00
C LYS A 69 3.29 29.04 -33.38
N ASP A 70 3.61 27.93 -34.03
CA ASP A 70 2.64 26.85 -34.26
C ASP A 70 1.96 26.41 -32.95
N PRO A 71 0.68 25.99 -32.97
CA PRO A 71 -0.12 25.61 -31.80
C PRO A 71 0.31 24.28 -31.14
N ASN A 72 1.58 23.91 -31.29
CA ASN A 72 2.19 22.70 -30.74
C ASN A 72 2.02 22.65 -29.20
N SER A 73 2.05 23.81 -28.53
CA SER A 73 1.74 23.97 -27.10
C SER A 73 0.32 23.49 -26.75
N ILE A 74 -0.70 23.84 -27.53
CA ILE A 74 -2.09 23.39 -27.34
C ILE A 74 -2.20 21.88 -27.55
N SER A 75 -1.56 21.36 -28.61
CA SER A 75 -1.56 19.92 -28.89
C SER A 75 -0.91 19.11 -27.77
N LYS A 76 0.11 19.68 -27.10
CA LYS A 76 0.81 19.07 -25.97
C LYS A 76 0.00 19.16 -24.68
N ILE A 77 -0.62 20.31 -24.39
CA ILE A 77 -1.58 20.47 -23.27
C ILE A 77 -2.69 19.40 -23.38
N LYS A 78 -3.31 19.24 -24.56
CA LYS A 78 -4.38 18.26 -24.78
C LYS A 78 -3.93 16.81 -24.61
N LYS A 79 -2.67 16.49 -24.94
CA LYS A 79 -2.05 15.18 -24.67
C LYS A 79 -1.88 14.96 -23.17
N ASP A 80 -1.30 15.92 -22.46
CA ASP A 80 -1.05 15.83 -21.03
C ASP A 80 -2.36 15.80 -20.21
N GLU A 81 -3.39 16.55 -20.63
CA GLU A 81 -4.74 16.50 -20.03
C GLU A 81 -5.41 15.13 -20.20
N ASN A 82 -5.25 14.48 -21.37
CA ASN A 82 -5.70 13.10 -21.58
C ASN A 82 -4.96 12.09 -20.68
N VAL A 83 -3.65 12.29 -20.48
CA VAL A 83 -2.84 11.48 -19.55
C VAL A 83 -3.34 11.63 -18.11
N VAL A 84 -3.61 12.86 -17.65
CA VAL A 84 -4.22 13.13 -16.34
C VAL A 84 -5.60 12.48 -16.20
N LYS A 85 -6.45 12.57 -17.23
CA LYS A 85 -7.78 11.92 -17.21
C LYS A 85 -7.67 10.40 -17.03
N LYS A 86 -6.75 9.75 -17.74
CA LYS A 86 -6.49 8.31 -17.59
C LYS A 86 -5.94 7.99 -16.18
N MET A 87 -5.00 8.77 -15.67
CA MET A 87 -4.47 8.60 -14.31
C MET A 87 -5.56 8.75 -13.23
N ASN A 88 -6.55 9.61 -13.42
CA ASN A 88 -7.69 9.73 -12.49
C ASN A 88 -8.55 8.46 -12.47
N GLN A 89 -8.79 7.83 -13.62
CA GLN A 89 -9.50 6.56 -13.71
C GLN A 89 -8.70 5.44 -13.03
N ASP A 90 -7.41 5.32 -13.36
CA ASP A 90 -6.51 4.34 -12.73
C ASP A 90 -6.44 4.50 -11.19
N ILE A 91 -6.39 5.75 -10.69
CA ILE A 91 -6.36 6.07 -9.25
C ILE A 91 -7.66 5.63 -8.57
N HIS A 92 -8.81 5.90 -9.19
CA HIS A 92 -10.11 5.50 -8.65
C HIS A 92 -10.22 3.98 -8.56
N GLU A 93 -9.90 3.26 -9.64
CA GLU A 93 -9.93 1.79 -9.67
C GLU A 93 -8.96 1.15 -8.65
N ILE A 94 -7.73 1.68 -8.51
CA ILE A 94 -6.79 1.22 -7.49
C ILE A 94 -7.34 1.49 -6.08
N THR A 95 -8.02 2.62 -5.86
CA THR A 95 -8.61 2.96 -4.56
C THR A 95 -9.74 2.00 -4.19
N GLU A 96 -10.64 1.66 -5.12
CA GLU A 96 -11.70 0.67 -4.89
C GLU A 96 -11.15 -0.74 -4.63
N ARG A 97 -10.09 -1.13 -5.33
CA ARG A 97 -9.38 -2.40 -5.05
C ARG A 97 -8.76 -2.40 -3.66
N ILE A 98 -8.23 -1.27 -3.18
CA ILE A 98 -7.69 -1.13 -1.81
C ILE A 98 -8.81 -1.20 -0.77
N THR A 99 -9.93 -0.50 -0.95
CA THR A 99 -11.04 -0.54 0.04
C THR A 99 -11.64 -1.94 0.15
N LYS A 100 -11.85 -2.63 -0.97
CA LYS A 100 -12.26 -4.04 -0.98
C LYS A 100 -11.26 -4.96 -0.27
N LYS A 101 -9.95 -4.78 -0.52
CA LYS A 101 -8.91 -5.57 0.15
C LYS A 101 -8.78 -5.27 1.65
N MET A 102 -9.13 -4.06 2.09
CA MET A 102 -9.20 -3.72 3.52
C MET A 102 -10.36 -4.43 4.22
N SER A 103 -11.57 -4.46 3.65
CA SER A 103 -12.69 -5.20 4.27
C SER A 103 -12.48 -6.72 4.24
N GLU A 104 -11.90 -7.26 3.16
CA GLU A 104 -11.43 -8.65 3.08
C GLU A 104 -10.38 -9.01 4.16
N LYS A 105 -9.58 -8.01 4.59
CA LYS A 105 -8.59 -8.15 5.67
C LYS A 105 -9.27 -8.09 7.05
N GLU A 106 -10.15 -7.12 7.28
CA GLU A 106 -10.87 -6.97 8.55
C GLU A 106 -11.71 -8.20 8.91
N HIS A 107 -12.37 -8.81 7.92
CA HIS A 107 -13.07 -10.08 8.10
C HIS A 107 -12.10 -11.21 8.50
N GLN A 108 -10.92 -11.28 7.89
CA GLN A 108 -9.90 -12.28 8.20
C GLN A 108 -9.27 -12.06 9.58
N ASP A 109 -9.01 -10.82 9.98
CA ASP A 109 -8.55 -10.46 11.33
C ASP A 109 -9.59 -10.85 12.39
N SER A 110 -10.88 -10.74 12.08
CA SER A 110 -11.98 -11.21 12.95
C SER A 110 -11.99 -12.74 13.10
N VAL A 111 -11.87 -13.47 11.98
CA VAL A 111 -11.75 -14.95 11.98
C VAL A 111 -10.49 -15.40 12.73
N LEU A 112 -9.37 -14.71 12.56
CA LEU A 112 -8.13 -15.04 13.27
C LEU A 112 -8.26 -14.83 14.78
N LYS A 113 -8.98 -13.79 15.23
CA LYS A 113 -9.29 -13.57 16.66
C LYS A 113 -10.15 -14.68 17.24
N SER A 114 -11.20 -15.11 16.54
CA SER A 114 -12.08 -16.19 17.03
C SER A 114 -11.37 -17.55 17.06
N LEU A 115 -10.54 -17.85 16.06
CA LEU A 115 -9.69 -19.04 16.07
C LEU A 115 -8.68 -19.02 17.22
N ASN A 116 -7.99 -17.90 17.47
CA ASN A 116 -7.07 -17.77 18.61
C ASN A 116 -7.77 -17.96 19.97
N TYR A 117 -9.00 -17.45 20.12
CA TYR A 117 -9.81 -17.70 21.30
C TYR A 117 -10.11 -19.21 21.47
N LEU A 118 -10.57 -19.88 20.40
CA LEU A 118 -10.82 -21.33 20.40
C LEU A 118 -9.55 -22.14 20.70
N GLN A 119 -8.40 -21.77 20.14
CA GLN A 119 -7.14 -22.47 20.43
C GLN A 119 -6.74 -22.34 21.90
N ARG A 120 -6.99 -21.18 22.52
CA ARG A 120 -6.79 -20.98 23.97
C ARG A 120 -7.74 -21.85 24.80
N GLU A 121 -9.02 -21.95 24.41
CA GLU A 121 -9.96 -22.87 25.07
C GLU A 121 -9.51 -24.34 24.95
N TRP A 122 -9.15 -24.78 23.75
CA TRP A 122 -8.65 -26.15 23.53
C TRP A 122 -7.38 -26.43 24.36
N ARG A 123 -6.42 -25.50 24.39
CA ARG A 123 -5.22 -25.60 25.24
C ARG A 123 -5.58 -25.75 26.71
N ASN A 124 -6.50 -24.92 27.22
CA ASN A 124 -6.95 -24.98 28.61
C ASN A 124 -7.65 -26.31 28.93
N ARG A 125 -8.50 -26.80 28.01
CA ARG A 125 -9.18 -28.10 28.16
C ARG A 125 -8.18 -29.25 28.19
N VAL A 126 -7.19 -29.27 27.27
CA VAL A 126 -6.13 -30.29 27.25
C VAL A 126 -5.34 -30.27 28.57
N ALA A 127 -4.82 -29.11 28.99
CA ALA A 127 -4.04 -29.00 30.23
C ALA A 127 -4.84 -29.40 31.49
N SER A 128 -6.14 -29.08 31.52
CA SER A 128 -7.03 -29.48 32.63
C SER A 128 -7.24 -31.00 32.66
N LYS A 129 -7.47 -31.62 31.50
CA LYS A 129 -7.61 -33.08 31.36
C LYS A 129 -6.30 -33.79 31.73
N GLU A 130 -5.14 -33.29 31.31
CA GLU A 130 -3.84 -33.85 31.67
C GLU A 130 -3.57 -33.81 33.18
N LYS A 131 -3.97 -32.72 33.87
CA LYS A 131 -3.90 -32.65 35.33
C LYS A 131 -4.79 -33.69 36.01
N ILE A 132 -6.06 -33.80 35.61
CA ILE A 132 -6.99 -34.80 36.17
C ILE A 132 -6.48 -36.22 35.92
N LEU A 133 -5.97 -36.50 34.71
CA LEU A 133 -5.42 -37.79 34.33
C LEU A 133 -4.22 -38.17 35.20
N LYS A 134 -3.32 -37.21 35.48
CA LYS A 134 -2.19 -37.40 36.39
C LYS A 134 -2.66 -37.73 37.82
N ASP A 135 -3.61 -36.97 38.34
CA ASP A 135 -4.15 -37.19 39.69
C ASP A 135 -4.86 -38.56 39.81
N LEU A 136 -5.53 -39.02 38.74
CA LEU A 136 -6.15 -40.36 38.67
C LEU A 136 -5.10 -41.48 38.66
N TYR A 137 -4.02 -41.36 37.89
CA TYR A 137 -2.93 -42.34 37.91
C TYR A 137 -2.25 -42.40 39.30
N MET A 138 -1.98 -41.25 39.92
CA MET A 138 -1.42 -41.21 41.29
C MET A 138 -2.32 -41.89 42.31
N ALA A 139 -3.65 -41.65 42.27
CA ALA A 139 -4.60 -42.32 43.15
C ALA A 139 -4.73 -43.83 42.85
N LEU A 140 -4.66 -44.24 41.58
CA LEU A 140 -4.66 -45.64 41.17
C LEU A 140 -3.43 -46.38 41.72
N ASP A 141 -2.25 -45.76 41.67
CA ASP A 141 -1.01 -46.33 42.19
C ASP A 141 -0.98 -46.38 43.72
N GLU A 142 -1.50 -45.36 44.40
CA GLU A 142 -1.71 -45.36 45.86
C GLU A 142 -2.62 -46.53 46.28
N LEU A 143 -3.75 -46.73 45.60
CA LEU A 143 -4.66 -47.87 45.84
C LEU A 143 -4.01 -49.23 45.53
N ASN A 144 -3.21 -49.33 44.47
CA ASN A 144 -2.47 -50.56 44.12
C ASN A 144 -1.39 -50.91 45.17
N PHE A 145 -0.71 -49.91 45.73
CA PHE A 145 0.26 -50.09 46.80
C PHE A 145 -0.42 -50.58 48.09
N MET A 146 -1.53 -49.92 48.46
CA MET A 146 -2.27 -50.24 49.69
C MET A 146 -2.96 -51.61 49.66
N ASN A 147 -3.44 -52.07 48.51
CA ASN A 147 -3.97 -53.42 48.36
C ASN A 147 -2.87 -54.49 48.60
N LYS A 148 -1.64 -54.25 48.12
CA LYS A 148 -0.49 -55.14 48.39
C LYS A 148 -0.10 -55.18 49.87
N THR A 149 -0.16 -54.07 50.59
CA THR A 149 0.16 -54.05 52.04
C THR A 149 -0.96 -54.70 52.87
N ALA A 150 -2.23 -54.51 52.50
CA ALA A 150 -3.35 -55.22 53.12
C ALA A 150 -3.23 -56.74 52.98
N ASN A 151 -2.93 -57.24 51.77
CA ASN A 151 -2.72 -58.66 51.52
C ASN A 151 -1.42 -59.24 52.15
N ARG A 152 -0.45 -58.40 52.52
CA ARG A 152 0.68 -58.83 53.37
C ARG A 152 0.27 -58.97 54.84
N ARG A 153 -0.63 -58.12 55.35
CA ARG A 153 -1.16 -58.25 56.72
C ARG A 153 -2.06 -59.49 56.89
N THR A 154 -2.70 -59.98 55.83
CA THR A 154 -3.41 -61.27 55.85
C THR A 154 -2.49 -62.49 55.83
N PHE A 155 -1.19 -62.32 55.51
CA PHE A 155 -0.16 -63.36 55.66
C PHE A 155 0.38 -63.48 57.10
N ARG A 156 -0.45 -63.09 58.09
CA ARG A 156 -0.34 -63.56 59.47
C ARG A 156 -1.23 -64.81 59.60
N GLU A 157 -0.89 -65.85 58.85
CA GLU A 157 -1.24 -67.20 59.29
C GLU A 157 -0.59 -67.44 60.65
N GLU A 158 -1.20 -68.31 61.43
CA GLU A 158 -1.00 -68.46 62.87
C GLU A 158 0.45 -68.87 63.18
N ILE A 159 1.33 -67.88 63.40
CA ILE A 159 2.74 -68.13 63.71
C ILE A 159 2.80 -68.86 65.05
N ASP A 160 3.09 -70.16 64.98
CA ASP A 160 3.31 -71.01 66.15
C ASP A 160 4.26 -70.33 67.13
N LYS A 161 3.87 -70.32 68.41
CA LYS A 161 4.63 -69.72 69.51
C LYS A 161 6.04 -70.32 69.61
N ASN A 162 6.21 -71.59 69.23
CA ASN A 162 7.52 -72.24 69.21
C ASN A 162 8.41 -71.75 68.05
N SER A 163 7.83 -71.43 66.88
CA SER A 163 8.54 -70.80 65.75
C SER A 163 9.05 -69.41 66.13
N LEU A 164 8.23 -68.63 66.84
CA LEU A 164 8.58 -67.29 67.32
C LEU A 164 9.75 -67.32 68.33
N ASN A 165 9.73 -68.25 69.29
CA ASN A 165 10.84 -68.47 70.22
C ASN A 165 12.14 -68.86 69.50
N SER A 166 12.05 -69.63 68.40
CA SER A 166 13.20 -70.07 67.62
C SER A 166 13.87 -68.91 66.86
N MET A 167 13.08 -67.95 66.36
CA MET A 167 13.60 -66.75 65.69
C MET A 167 14.21 -65.71 66.65
N MET A 168 13.80 -65.69 67.92
CA MET A 168 14.30 -64.74 68.93
C MET A 168 15.70 -65.08 69.49
N LEU A 169 16.27 -66.25 69.15
CA LEU A 169 17.56 -66.70 69.68
C LEU A 169 18.79 -66.02 69.06
N HIS A 170 18.61 -65.11 68.10
CA HIS A 170 19.70 -64.29 67.55
C HIS A 170 19.76 -62.92 68.23
N GLY A 171 20.51 -62.84 69.33
CA GLY A 171 20.72 -61.59 70.05
C GLY A 171 21.41 -60.53 69.19
N ARG A 172 20.76 -59.37 69.00
CA ARG A 172 21.34 -58.01 68.81
C ARG A 172 20.25 -56.97 68.49
N LYS A 173 19.59 -56.45 69.53
CA LYS A 173 19.10 -55.07 69.72
C LYS A 173 18.51 -54.97 71.12
N SER A 174 18.59 -53.80 71.73
CA SER A 174 17.92 -53.52 72.99
C SER A 174 16.41 -53.35 72.78
N LEU A 175 15.61 -53.63 73.81
CA LEU A 175 14.16 -53.40 73.81
C LEU A 175 13.79 -51.95 73.42
N ALA A 176 14.67 -50.99 73.69
CA ALA A 176 14.50 -49.60 73.30
C ALA A 176 14.62 -49.40 71.78
N GLU A 177 15.61 -50.02 71.14
CA GLU A 177 15.83 -49.97 69.69
C GLU A 177 14.72 -50.71 68.91
N GLU A 178 14.26 -51.86 69.40
CA GLU A 178 13.11 -52.56 68.82
C GLU A 178 11.83 -51.72 68.92
N LYS A 179 11.55 -51.12 70.10
CA LYS A 179 10.44 -50.16 70.27
C LYS A 179 10.62 -48.89 69.43
N GLN A 180 11.84 -48.53 69.03
CA GLN A 180 12.10 -47.40 68.14
C GLN A 180 11.89 -47.80 66.66
N ILE A 181 12.27 -49.02 66.26
CA ILE A 181 11.99 -49.58 64.93
C ILE A 181 10.48 -49.75 64.76
N LEU A 182 9.78 -50.33 65.73
CA LEU A 182 8.31 -50.44 65.73
C LEU A 182 7.63 -49.07 65.69
N ARG A 183 8.15 -48.05 66.39
CA ARG A 183 7.67 -46.67 66.25
C ARG A 183 7.91 -46.10 64.85
N LYS A 184 9.08 -46.31 64.24
CA LYS A 184 9.38 -45.89 62.87
C LYS A 184 8.49 -46.58 61.83
N ILE A 185 8.25 -47.88 61.98
CA ILE A 185 7.33 -48.66 61.14
C ILE A 185 5.89 -48.14 61.31
N ASN A 186 5.41 -47.95 62.53
CA ASN A 186 4.07 -47.42 62.81
C ASN A 186 3.89 -45.97 62.29
N ILE A 187 4.93 -45.14 62.35
CA ILE A 187 4.92 -43.79 61.74
C ILE A 187 4.87 -43.89 60.22
N GLN A 188 5.70 -44.73 59.59
CA GLN A 188 5.65 -44.96 58.14
C GLN A 188 4.30 -45.55 57.69
N GLU A 189 3.72 -46.49 58.44
CA GLU A 189 2.39 -47.05 58.14
C GLU A 189 1.28 -46.00 58.29
N LYS A 190 1.41 -45.04 59.21
CA LYS A 190 0.48 -43.91 59.36
C LYS A 190 0.64 -42.86 58.25
N ASP A 191 1.86 -42.52 57.86
CA ASP A 191 2.12 -41.63 56.72
C ASP A 191 1.62 -42.23 55.40
N VAL A 192 1.78 -43.55 55.22
CA VAL A 192 1.28 -44.34 54.09
C VAL A 192 -0.26 -44.47 54.10
N ALA A 193 -0.90 -44.45 55.27
CA ALA A 193 -2.36 -44.50 55.40
C ALA A 193 -3.08 -43.16 55.07
N SER A 194 -2.35 -42.10 54.72
CA SER A 194 -2.93 -40.75 54.63
C SER A 194 -3.77 -40.44 53.38
N PHE A 195 -3.90 -41.37 52.42
CA PHE A 195 -4.69 -41.21 51.17
C PHE A 195 -4.49 -39.86 50.46
N LYS A 196 -3.25 -39.38 50.45
CA LYS A 196 -2.91 -38.02 50.04
C LYS A 196 -3.16 -37.79 48.55
N SER A 197 -2.96 -38.81 47.72
CA SER A 197 -3.23 -38.73 46.29
C SER A 197 -4.73 -38.72 46.02
N LEU A 198 -5.50 -39.51 46.77
CA LEU A 198 -6.97 -39.51 46.73
C LEU A 198 -7.57 -38.17 47.20
N GLU A 199 -7.00 -37.53 48.23
CA GLU A 199 -7.43 -36.21 48.70
C GLU A 199 -7.10 -35.11 47.68
N MET A 200 -5.94 -35.18 47.03
CA MET A 200 -5.56 -34.28 45.93
C MET A 200 -6.47 -34.46 44.71
N LEU A 201 -6.76 -35.70 44.31
CA LEU A 201 -7.72 -36.01 43.26
C LEU A 201 -9.12 -35.47 43.60
N LYS A 202 -9.59 -35.67 44.84
CA LYS A 202 -10.86 -35.12 45.34
C LYS A 202 -10.90 -33.60 45.24
N LYS A 203 -9.82 -32.91 45.60
CA LYS A 203 -9.68 -31.45 45.43
C LYS A 203 -9.75 -31.08 43.94
N THR A 204 -8.96 -31.69 43.07
CA THR A 204 -8.96 -31.39 41.62
C THR A 204 -10.34 -31.64 40.99
N ILE A 205 -11.01 -32.75 41.33
CA ILE A 205 -12.37 -33.07 40.87
C ILE A 205 -13.36 -32.00 41.31
N ARG A 206 -13.31 -31.59 42.60
CA ARG A 206 -14.21 -30.58 43.17
C ARG A 206 -14.08 -29.21 42.50
N TRP A 207 -12.89 -28.84 42.03
CA TRP A 207 -12.67 -27.64 41.22
C TRP A 207 -13.08 -27.83 39.74
N SER A 208 -13.22 -29.05 39.25
CA SER A 208 -13.69 -29.36 37.89
C SER A 208 -15.23 -29.47 37.80
N TYR A 209 -15.92 -28.36 38.06
CA TYR A 209 -17.38 -28.26 38.19
C TYR A 209 -18.26 -28.73 36.99
N TYR A 210 -17.68 -29.11 35.85
CA TYR A 210 -18.37 -29.16 34.54
C TYR A 210 -18.77 -30.55 34.02
N LEU A 211 -18.57 -31.63 34.78
CA LEU A 211 -18.74 -33.00 34.26
C LEU A 211 -19.55 -33.86 35.25
N LYS A 212 -20.82 -34.13 34.90
CA LYS A 212 -21.72 -35.05 35.63
C LYS A 212 -21.06 -36.42 35.91
N ASN A 213 -20.21 -36.90 35.00
CA ASN A 213 -19.51 -38.18 35.13
C ASN A 213 -18.55 -38.24 36.34
N TRP A 214 -18.04 -37.12 36.85
CA TRP A 214 -17.16 -37.11 38.03
C TRP A 214 -17.92 -37.19 39.36
N GLN A 215 -19.22 -36.86 39.38
CA GLN A 215 -20.03 -36.94 40.62
C GLN A 215 -20.07 -38.38 41.15
N LYS A 216 -20.17 -39.38 40.26
CA LYS A 216 -20.11 -40.79 40.63
C LYS A 216 -18.76 -41.17 41.24
N LEU A 217 -17.65 -40.74 40.64
CA LEU A 217 -16.31 -41.01 41.19
C LEU A 217 -16.12 -40.31 42.55
N LEU A 218 -16.59 -39.07 42.69
CA LEU A 218 -16.50 -38.32 43.94
C LEU A 218 -17.23 -39.03 45.08
N LEU A 219 -18.45 -39.51 44.83
CA LEU A 219 -19.24 -40.27 45.81
C LEU A 219 -18.56 -41.59 46.20
N GLU A 220 -18.03 -42.35 45.24
CA GLU A 220 -17.30 -43.60 45.51
C GLU A 220 -16.04 -43.35 46.35
N ILE A 221 -15.30 -42.27 46.07
CA ILE A 221 -14.13 -41.83 46.86
C ILE A 221 -14.54 -41.50 48.31
N GLU A 222 -15.66 -40.81 48.49
CA GLU A 222 -16.16 -40.44 49.83
C GLU A 222 -16.63 -41.65 50.63
N GLN A 223 -17.40 -42.55 50.01
CA GLN A 223 -17.83 -43.80 50.63
C GLN A 223 -16.63 -44.69 51.00
N PHE A 224 -15.65 -44.82 50.10
CA PHE A 224 -14.42 -45.56 50.36
C PHE A 224 -13.63 -44.96 51.55
N GLN A 225 -13.52 -43.63 51.63
CA GLN A 225 -12.87 -42.97 52.77
C GLN A 225 -13.62 -43.26 54.09
N ILE A 226 -14.95 -43.10 54.13
CA ILE A 226 -15.76 -43.35 55.34
C ILE A 226 -15.56 -44.80 55.84
N LEU A 227 -15.74 -45.78 54.95
CA LEU A 227 -15.62 -47.21 55.28
C LEU A 227 -14.19 -47.59 55.73
N TYR A 228 -13.16 -46.89 55.23
CA TYR A 228 -11.80 -47.06 55.71
C TYR A 228 -11.62 -46.52 57.14
N TRP A 229 -12.14 -45.32 57.44
CA TRP A 229 -12.03 -44.71 58.78
C TRP A 229 -12.80 -45.50 59.84
N GLU A 230 -13.99 -46.01 59.52
CA GLU A 230 -14.77 -46.91 60.39
C GLU A 230 -14.00 -48.19 60.72
N ARG A 231 -13.33 -48.79 59.72
CA ARG A 231 -12.46 -49.95 59.91
C ARG A 231 -11.21 -49.62 60.72
N ALA A 232 -10.55 -48.49 60.44
CA ALA A 232 -9.33 -48.08 61.15
C ALA A 232 -9.60 -47.74 62.64
N SER A 233 -10.84 -47.38 62.98
CA SER A 233 -11.28 -47.10 64.34
C SER A 233 -11.76 -48.35 65.10
N SER A 234 -12.12 -49.41 64.37
CA SER A 234 -12.58 -50.68 64.93
C SER A 234 -11.41 -51.65 65.05
N ASN A 235 -10.95 -51.93 66.27
CA ASN A 235 -9.83 -52.86 66.55
C ASN A 235 -10.09 -54.33 66.18
N ASP A 236 -11.20 -54.63 65.51
CA ASP A 236 -11.69 -55.99 65.31
C ASP A 236 -11.22 -56.57 63.97
N SER A 237 -10.84 -57.85 63.98
CA SER A 237 -10.18 -58.52 62.85
C SER A 237 -11.16 -59.01 61.78
N VAL A 238 -12.21 -58.21 61.51
CA VAL A 238 -13.25 -58.56 60.55
C VAL A 238 -12.65 -58.67 59.15
N LYS A 239 -12.56 -59.92 58.71
CA LYS A 239 -12.10 -60.48 57.43
C LYS A 239 -13.01 -60.06 56.25
N GLY A 240 -13.33 -58.77 56.17
CA GLY A 240 -14.31 -58.14 55.28
C GLY A 240 -13.67 -57.43 54.08
N ASN A 241 -14.41 -57.41 52.99
CA ASN A 241 -13.86 -57.65 51.65
C ASN A 241 -12.83 -56.65 51.06
N ILE A 242 -11.91 -57.23 50.30
CA ILE A 242 -11.07 -56.61 49.24
C ILE A 242 -11.93 -55.90 48.16
N SER A 243 -13.24 -56.24 48.10
CA SER A 243 -14.25 -55.71 47.15
C SER A 243 -14.22 -54.20 46.95
N ASN A 244 -14.10 -53.40 48.01
CA ASN A 244 -14.27 -51.94 47.89
C ASN A 244 -13.04 -51.27 47.25
N TYR A 245 -11.84 -51.80 47.48
CA TYR A 245 -10.64 -51.36 46.77
C TYR A 245 -10.73 -51.67 45.28
N GLU A 246 -11.19 -52.87 44.90
CA GLU A 246 -11.28 -53.25 43.48
C GLU A 246 -12.45 -52.55 42.76
N SER A 247 -13.56 -52.22 43.46
CA SER A 247 -14.64 -51.36 42.93
C SER A 247 -14.13 -49.99 42.54
N LEU A 248 -13.55 -49.25 43.50
CA LEU A 248 -13.03 -47.90 43.27
C LEU A 248 -11.93 -47.90 42.20
N LYS A 249 -11.02 -48.89 42.25
CA LYS A 249 -9.97 -49.09 41.24
C LYS A 249 -10.52 -49.35 39.84
N LYS A 250 -11.60 -50.12 39.70
CA LYS A 250 -12.29 -50.32 38.41
C LYS A 250 -12.89 -49.01 37.91
N ILE A 251 -13.59 -48.27 38.76
CA ILE A 251 -14.18 -46.97 38.39
C ILE A 251 -13.10 -45.96 37.98
N ILE A 252 -11.96 -45.89 38.70
CA ILE A 252 -10.83 -45.03 38.32
C ILE A 252 -10.25 -45.45 36.97
N LYS A 253 -10.07 -46.74 36.69
CA LYS A 253 -9.61 -47.25 35.36
C LYS A 253 -10.58 -46.88 34.24
N ASP A 254 -11.89 -47.04 34.46
CA ASP A 254 -12.92 -46.71 33.47
C ASP A 254 -12.94 -45.21 33.16
N GLN A 255 -12.76 -44.35 34.18
CA GLN A 255 -12.63 -42.90 34.02
C GLN A 255 -11.32 -42.49 33.34
N ILE A 256 -10.19 -43.15 33.64
CA ILE A 256 -8.91 -42.96 32.95
C ILE A 256 -9.09 -43.25 31.46
N LYS A 257 -9.74 -44.38 31.10
CA LYS A 257 -9.99 -44.75 29.70
C LYS A 257 -10.81 -43.68 28.98
N LEU A 258 -11.97 -43.31 29.55
CA LEU A 258 -12.84 -42.28 28.99
C LEU A 258 -12.12 -40.93 28.81
N LEU A 259 -11.33 -40.53 29.80
CA LEU A 259 -10.58 -39.27 29.78
C LEU A 259 -9.41 -39.30 28.78
N CYS A 260 -8.78 -40.46 28.55
CA CYS A 260 -7.76 -40.62 27.51
C CYS A 260 -8.34 -40.41 26.11
N ASP A 261 -9.45 -41.09 25.78
CA ASP A 261 -10.09 -40.98 24.47
C ASP A 261 -10.54 -39.53 24.19
N ASP A 262 -11.21 -38.91 25.17
CA ASP A 262 -11.67 -37.52 25.13
C ASP A 262 -10.50 -36.49 25.20
N SER A 263 -9.34 -36.87 25.74
CA SER A 263 -8.12 -36.03 25.69
C SER A 263 -7.42 -36.10 24.33
N LEU A 264 -7.44 -37.26 23.66
CA LEU A 264 -6.88 -37.44 22.32
C LEU A 264 -7.65 -36.62 21.28
N GLU A 265 -8.99 -36.65 21.29
CA GLU A 265 -9.80 -35.84 20.39
C GLU A 265 -9.60 -34.33 20.67
N ASN A 266 -9.56 -33.91 21.95
CA ASN A 266 -9.19 -32.53 22.30
C ASN A 266 -7.82 -32.10 21.76
N LYS A 267 -6.81 -32.98 21.81
CA LYS A 267 -5.46 -32.70 21.29
C LYS A 267 -5.47 -32.59 19.76
N ARG A 268 -6.24 -33.44 19.08
CA ARG A 268 -6.46 -33.36 17.63
C ARG A 268 -7.12 -32.04 17.23
N GLN A 269 -8.21 -31.66 17.91
CA GLN A 269 -8.90 -30.38 17.70
C GLN A 269 -7.98 -29.17 17.98
N TRP A 270 -7.13 -29.23 19.01
CA TRP A 270 -6.14 -28.18 19.29
C TRP A 270 -5.10 -28.04 18.16
N ILE A 271 -4.57 -29.16 17.66
CA ILE A 271 -3.61 -29.18 16.54
C ILE A 271 -4.26 -28.65 15.26
N GLU A 272 -5.49 -29.07 14.96
CA GLU A 272 -6.25 -28.62 13.78
C GLU A 272 -6.61 -27.13 13.87
N CYS A 273 -7.00 -26.64 15.05
CA CYS A 273 -7.18 -25.21 15.26
C CYS A 273 -5.87 -24.44 15.00
N GLY A 274 -4.73 -24.99 15.44
CA GLY A 274 -3.40 -24.43 15.16
C GLY A 274 -2.97 -24.48 13.69
N THR A 275 -3.38 -25.48 12.89
CA THR A 275 -3.12 -25.48 11.44
C THR A 275 -4.00 -24.44 10.73
N ARG A 276 -5.28 -24.33 11.10
CA ARG A 276 -6.20 -23.31 10.59
C ARG A 276 -5.68 -21.89 10.86
N ILE A 277 -5.16 -21.62 12.06
CA ILE A 277 -4.52 -20.33 12.41
C ILE A 277 -3.32 -20.03 11.51
N ARG A 278 -2.36 -20.96 11.40
CA ARG A 278 -1.18 -20.76 10.53
C ARG A 278 -1.53 -20.54 9.05
N ASN A 279 -2.61 -21.15 8.57
CA ASN A 279 -3.08 -20.93 7.21
C ASN A 279 -3.72 -19.52 7.07
N ALA A 280 -4.58 -19.14 8.02
CA ALA A 280 -5.19 -17.81 8.05
C ALA A 280 -4.16 -16.68 8.21
N GLU A 281 -3.07 -16.89 8.96
CA GLU A 281 -1.94 -15.95 9.07
C GLU A 281 -1.18 -15.79 7.75
N LYS A 282 -0.94 -16.87 7.01
CA LYS A 282 -0.29 -16.82 5.69
C LYS A 282 -1.13 -16.08 4.65
N GLU A 283 -2.44 -16.37 4.60
CA GLU A 283 -3.39 -15.67 3.74
C GLU A 283 -3.54 -14.18 4.11
N LEU A 284 -3.46 -13.85 5.40
CA LEU A 284 -3.43 -12.48 5.87
C LEU A 284 -2.17 -11.76 5.38
N GLU A 285 -1.00 -12.41 5.45
CA GLU A 285 0.27 -11.84 4.97
C GLU A 285 0.28 -11.65 3.45
N THR A 286 -0.24 -12.59 2.66
CA THR A 286 -0.35 -12.40 1.20
C THR A 286 -1.26 -11.23 0.84
N LYS A 287 -2.44 -11.12 1.48
CA LYS A 287 -3.32 -9.94 1.34
C LYS A 287 -2.63 -8.65 1.76
N ASN A 288 -1.83 -8.68 2.83
CA ASN A 288 -1.08 -7.52 3.32
C ASN A 288 -0.01 -7.07 2.31
N GLY A 289 0.73 -8.00 1.72
CA GLY A 289 1.68 -7.75 0.63
C GLY A 289 1.03 -7.19 -0.64
N GLU A 290 -0.10 -7.76 -1.07
CA GLU A 290 -0.92 -7.23 -2.18
C GLU A 290 -1.36 -5.78 -1.92
N LEU A 291 -1.85 -5.51 -0.71
CA LEU A 291 -2.32 -4.19 -0.29
C LEU A 291 -1.18 -3.16 -0.23
N CYS A 292 0.02 -3.56 0.20
CA CYS A 292 1.23 -2.75 0.11
C CYS A 292 1.62 -2.45 -1.36
N SER A 293 1.55 -3.45 -2.25
CA SER A 293 1.78 -3.27 -3.69
C SER A 293 0.79 -2.30 -4.33
N LEU A 294 -0.50 -2.40 -3.99
CA LEU A 294 -1.54 -1.48 -4.45
C LEU A 294 -1.32 -0.05 -3.94
N LYS A 295 -0.98 0.12 -2.65
CA LYS A 295 -0.63 1.44 -2.08
C LYS A 295 0.59 2.06 -2.78
N ALA A 296 1.63 1.28 -3.08
CA ALA A 296 2.79 1.77 -3.82
C ALA A 296 2.42 2.21 -5.26
N LYS A 297 1.61 1.43 -5.97
CA LYS A 297 1.08 1.81 -7.30
C LYS A 297 0.23 3.07 -7.23
N LEU A 298 -0.58 3.24 -6.18
CA LEU A 298 -1.38 4.44 -5.96
C LEU A 298 -0.49 5.68 -5.78
N THR A 299 0.53 5.63 -4.91
CA THR A 299 1.44 6.76 -4.70
C THR A 299 2.24 7.12 -5.96
N GLU A 300 2.68 6.13 -6.73
CA GLU A 300 3.34 6.35 -8.04
C GLU A 300 2.41 7.07 -9.03
N LYS A 301 1.14 6.66 -9.12
CA LYS A 301 0.13 7.31 -9.98
C LYS A 301 -0.14 8.75 -9.54
N HIS A 302 -0.25 9.00 -8.23
CA HIS A 302 -0.39 10.37 -7.70
C HIS A 302 0.81 11.26 -8.02
N LYS A 303 2.04 10.74 -7.90
CA LYS A 303 3.26 11.47 -8.27
C LYS A 303 3.25 11.87 -9.75
N LYS A 304 3.02 10.91 -10.67
CA LYS A 304 2.96 11.16 -12.12
C LYS A 304 1.83 12.11 -12.51
N LYS A 305 0.67 12.04 -11.83
CA LYS A 305 -0.44 12.98 -11.98
C LYS A 305 -0.01 14.41 -11.60
N GLY A 306 0.74 14.58 -10.51
CA GLY A 306 1.31 15.87 -10.10
C GLY A 306 2.30 16.44 -11.12
N GLU A 307 3.21 15.61 -11.63
CA GLU A 307 4.17 15.97 -12.69
C GLU A 307 3.47 16.41 -13.99
N ALA A 308 2.40 15.71 -14.38
CA ALA A 308 1.59 16.07 -15.54
C ALA A 308 0.82 17.40 -15.33
N TYR A 309 0.22 17.64 -14.16
CA TYR A 309 -0.38 18.94 -13.84
C TYR A 309 0.62 20.09 -13.87
N HIS A 310 1.82 19.89 -13.32
CA HIS A 310 2.88 20.89 -13.37
C HIS A 310 3.28 21.20 -14.82
N SER A 311 3.41 20.16 -15.66
CA SER A 311 3.70 20.30 -17.09
C SER A 311 2.61 21.09 -17.83
N ILE A 312 1.33 20.77 -17.59
CA ILE A 312 0.18 21.52 -18.15
C ILE A 312 0.21 22.98 -17.70
N LEU A 313 0.48 23.26 -16.43
CA LEU A 313 0.54 24.62 -15.89
C LEU A 313 1.66 25.45 -16.55
N MET A 314 2.85 24.86 -16.70
CA MET A 314 3.99 25.53 -17.36
C MET A 314 3.71 25.77 -18.85
N LEU A 315 3.09 24.82 -19.56
CA LEU A 315 2.68 25.01 -20.95
C LEU A 315 1.60 26.09 -21.10
N LYS A 316 0.64 26.19 -20.17
CA LYS A 316 -0.40 27.23 -20.19
C LYS A 316 0.17 28.64 -19.96
N LYS A 317 1.18 28.79 -19.08
CA LYS A 317 1.93 30.04 -18.91
C LYS A 317 2.65 30.44 -20.21
N LEU A 318 3.49 29.55 -20.74
CA LEU A 318 4.22 29.80 -21.99
C LEU A 318 3.28 30.16 -23.16
N TYR A 319 2.13 29.50 -23.25
CA TYR A 319 1.12 29.81 -24.27
C TYR A 319 0.52 31.21 -24.08
N HIS A 320 0.23 31.62 -22.84
CA HIS A 320 -0.28 32.96 -22.55
C HIS A 320 0.76 34.06 -22.87
N ASP A 321 2.03 33.84 -22.51
CA ASP A 321 3.13 34.76 -22.80
C ASP A 321 3.35 34.89 -24.33
N GLU A 322 3.34 33.76 -25.07
CA GLU A 322 3.46 33.76 -26.54
C GLU A 322 2.27 34.43 -27.24
N ILE A 323 1.05 34.28 -26.71
CA ILE A 323 -0.16 34.98 -27.18
C ILE A 323 -0.05 36.49 -26.95
N LEU A 324 0.44 36.93 -25.79
CA LEU A 324 0.50 38.34 -25.41
C LEU A 324 1.32 39.15 -26.43
N HIS A 325 2.49 38.62 -26.82
CA HIS A 325 3.34 39.23 -27.85
C HIS A 325 2.67 39.28 -29.23
N TYR A 326 1.84 38.30 -29.58
CA TYR A 326 1.09 38.30 -30.83
C TYR A 326 0.01 39.40 -30.86
N TYR A 327 -0.78 39.54 -29.79
CA TYR A 327 -1.78 40.61 -29.71
C TYR A 327 -1.16 42.01 -29.65
N GLN A 328 0.00 42.16 -29.00
CA GLN A 328 0.79 43.41 -29.05
C GLN A 328 1.17 43.77 -30.49
N TYR A 329 1.69 42.80 -31.26
CA TYR A 329 2.01 42.98 -32.68
C TYR A 329 0.77 43.33 -33.52
N CYS A 330 -0.36 42.64 -33.33
CA CYS A 330 -1.62 42.98 -34.01
C CYS A 330 -2.10 44.41 -33.68
N SER A 331 -2.00 44.84 -32.42
CA SER A 331 -2.36 46.22 -32.03
C SER A 331 -1.45 47.25 -32.71
N LEU A 332 -0.15 46.98 -32.81
CA LEU A 332 0.79 47.82 -33.55
C LEU A 332 0.40 47.92 -35.04
N ILE A 333 0.17 46.79 -35.72
CA ILE A 333 -0.18 46.76 -37.14
C ILE A 333 -1.51 47.46 -37.43
N ASN A 334 -2.51 47.30 -36.57
CA ASN A 334 -3.78 48.02 -36.74
C ASN A 334 -3.59 49.54 -36.63
N LYS A 335 -2.71 50.02 -35.72
CA LYS A 335 -2.35 51.45 -35.65
C LYS A 335 -1.58 51.93 -36.87
N VAL A 336 -0.67 51.11 -37.42
CA VAL A 336 0.02 51.41 -38.69
C VAL A 336 -1.00 51.55 -39.84
N GLN A 337 -1.98 50.66 -39.91
CA GLN A 337 -3.04 50.71 -40.93
C GLN A 337 -3.91 51.96 -40.77
N GLN A 338 -4.32 52.31 -39.55
CA GLN A 338 -5.09 53.53 -39.27
C GLN A 338 -4.33 54.80 -39.66
N LEU A 339 -3.08 54.98 -39.19
CA LEU A 339 -2.27 56.15 -39.53
C LEU A 339 -1.98 56.23 -41.03
N ALA A 340 -1.85 55.08 -41.71
CA ALA A 340 -1.77 55.06 -43.16
C ALA A 340 -3.07 55.59 -43.79
N GLU A 341 -4.24 55.07 -43.41
CA GLU A 341 -5.55 55.51 -43.92
C GLU A 341 -5.81 57.01 -43.70
N GLU A 342 -5.42 57.53 -42.54
CA GLU A 342 -5.44 58.97 -42.18
C GLU A 342 -4.39 59.80 -42.96
N LYS A 343 -3.47 59.14 -43.66
CA LYS A 343 -2.34 59.70 -44.43
C LYS A 343 -1.31 60.45 -43.58
N ASP A 344 -1.21 60.15 -42.28
CA ASP A 344 -0.23 60.78 -41.38
C ASP A 344 1.17 60.14 -41.55
N VAL A 345 1.87 60.60 -42.58
CA VAL A 345 3.24 60.21 -42.90
C VAL A 345 4.22 60.55 -41.76
N ALA A 346 3.98 61.63 -41.00
CA ALA A 346 4.87 62.07 -39.92
C ALA A 346 4.74 61.20 -38.66
N ALA A 347 3.51 60.82 -38.29
CA ALA A 347 3.28 59.87 -37.21
C ALA A 347 3.77 58.46 -37.58
N LEU A 348 3.58 58.03 -38.83
CA LEU A 348 4.12 56.76 -39.33
C LEU A 348 5.64 56.69 -39.25
N ASP A 349 6.34 57.75 -39.68
CA ASP A 349 7.80 57.82 -39.62
C ASP A 349 8.31 57.76 -38.17
N LYS A 350 7.73 58.58 -37.29
CA LYS A 350 8.03 58.59 -35.86
C LYS A 350 7.79 57.23 -35.20
N MET A 351 6.68 56.54 -35.56
CA MET A 351 6.38 55.22 -34.99
C MET A 351 7.30 54.13 -35.54
N SER A 352 7.67 54.18 -36.82
CA SER A 352 8.65 53.25 -37.42
C SER A 352 10.04 53.43 -36.82
N CYS A 353 10.53 54.68 -36.72
CA CYS A 353 11.81 55.00 -36.08
C CYS A 353 11.85 54.51 -34.62
N SER A 354 10.84 54.82 -33.80
CA SER A 354 10.79 54.39 -32.40
C SER A 354 10.76 52.86 -32.24
N GLU A 355 10.07 52.14 -33.12
CA GLU A 355 10.00 50.67 -33.06
C GLU A 355 11.33 50.02 -33.48
N VAL A 356 11.99 50.57 -34.51
CA VAL A 356 13.33 50.13 -34.93
C VAL A 356 14.36 50.42 -33.85
N GLU A 357 14.32 51.59 -33.18
CA GLU A 357 15.21 51.92 -32.07
C GLU A 357 15.07 50.94 -30.90
N LYS A 358 13.84 50.68 -30.44
CA LYS A 358 13.57 49.68 -29.40
C LYS A 358 14.11 48.29 -29.77
N PHE A 359 13.82 47.85 -31.00
CA PHE A 359 14.32 46.56 -31.49
C PHE A 359 15.84 46.51 -31.52
N MET A 360 16.51 47.58 -31.98
CA MET A 360 17.98 47.64 -32.03
C MET A 360 18.61 47.71 -30.64
N LEU A 361 17.96 48.37 -29.67
CA LEU A 361 18.36 48.36 -28.27
C LEU A 361 18.29 46.95 -27.67
N GLU A 362 17.17 46.23 -27.82
CA GLU A 362 17.06 44.84 -27.37
C GLU A 362 18.01 43.91 -28.13
N TRP A 363 18.12 44.08 -29.46
CA TRP A 363 19.00 43.29 -30.30
C TRP A 363 20.47 43.43 -29.89
N ASN A 364 20.94 44.62 -29.53
CA ASN A 364 22.32 44.82 -29.12
C ASN A 364 22.57 44.34 -27.68
N ASN A 365 21.65 44.63 -26.75
CA ASN A 365 21.88 44.44 -25.32
C ASN A 365 21.43 43.06 -24.79
N ASN A 366 20.46 42.39 -25.42
CA ASN A 366 19.85 41.16 -24.92
C ASN A 366 20.18 39.93 -25.80
N LYS A 367 21.09 39.08 -25.31
CA LYS A 367 21.46 37.82 -25.99
C LYS A 367 20.30 36.82 -26.10
N ALA A 368 19.43 36.74 -25.08
CA ALA A 368 18.30 35.82 -25.08
C ALA A 368 17.25 36.24 -26.11
N PHE A 369 16.98 37.55 -26.23
CA PHE A 369 16.13 38.11 -27.28
C PHE A 369 16.63 37.76 -28.68
N ARG A 370 17.92 37.96 -28.98
CA ARG A 370 18.52 37.58 -30.28
C ARG A 370 18.26 36.10 -30.60
N GLN A 371 18.50 35.21 -29.64
CA GLN A 371 18.35 33.76 -29.83
C GLN A 371 16.89 33.32 -30.02
N ASP A 372 15.95 33.90 -29.28
CA ASP A 372 14.52 33.61 -29.44
C ASP A 372 13.96 34.19 -30.75
N TYR A 373 14.36 35.40 -31.13
CA TYR A 373 13.98 36.01 -32.42
C TYR A 373 14.51 35.19 -33.60
N GLU A 374 15.78 34.79 -33.58
CA GLU A 374 16.38 33.91 -34.60
C GLU A 374 15.60 32.59 -34.72
N LYS A 375 15.22 31.99 -33.59
CA LYS A 375 14.42 30.76 -33.53
C LYS A 375 12.99 30.94 -34.07
N LYS A 376 12.32 32.05 -33.75
CA LYS A 376 10.98 32.40 -34.24
C LYS A 376 10.96 32.64 -35.75
N VAL A 377 11.98 33.33 -36.27
CA VAL A 377 12.10 33.63 -37.71
C VAL A 377 12.48 32.40 -38.54
N LEU A 378 13.09 31.37 -37.94
CA LEU A 378 13.60 30.17 -38.62
C LEU A 378 12.53 29.43 -39.45
N GLN A 379 11.33 29.17 -38.90
CA GLN A 379 10.19 28.60 -39.65
C GLN A 379 9.73 29.47 -40.85
N SER A 380 9.91 30.79 -40.76
CA SER A 380 9.59 31.72 -41.85
C SER A 380 10.68 31.72 -42.94
N LEU A 381 11.94 31.53 -42.56
CA LEU A 381 13.05 31.36 -43.50
C LEU A 381 12.92 30.03 -44.24
N GLU A 382 12.64 28.93 -43.52
CA GLU A 382 12.48 27.60 -44.12
C GLU A 382 11.33 27.55 -45.13
N ARG A 383 10.15 28.08 -44.78
CA ARG A 383 9.02 28.20 -45.72
C ARG A 383 9.34 29.02 -46.98
N ARG A 384 10.29 29.97 -46.87
CA ARG A 384 10.77 30.79 -48.00
C ARG A 384 12.04 30.25 -48.66
N GLN A 385 12.50 29.06 -48.24
CA GLN A 385 13.75 28.42 -48.68
C GLN A 385 14.98 29.34 -48.51
N LEU A 386 15.02 30.10 -47.43
CA LEU A 386 16.12 31.00 -47.08
C LEU A 386 17.08 30.36 -46.06
N SER A 387 18.36 30.70 -46.15
CA SER A 387 19.39 30.42 -45.13
C SER A 387 19.30 31.43 -43.97
N LYS A 388 20.05 31.19 -42.88
CA LYS A 388 20.05 32.06 -41.69
C LYS A 388 20.42 33.52 -41.98
N ASP A 389 21.28 33.75 -42.97
CA ASP A 389 21.70 35.06 -43.46
C ASP A 389 20.71 35.70 -44.47
N GLY A 390 19.55 35.09 -44.67
CA GLY A 390 18.48 35.60 -45.55
C GLY A 390 18.71 35.37 -47.05
N ARG A 391 19.79 34.68 -47.45
CA ARG A 391 20.02 34.30 -48.85
C ARG A 391 19.12 33.12 -49.25
N ARG A 392 18.89 32.95 -50.56
CA ARG A 392 18.15 31.77 -51.06
C ARG A 392 19.06 30.55 -50.92
N ARG A 393 18.57 29.46 -50.35
CA ARG A 393 19.30 28.18 -50.35
C ARG A 393 19.48 27.73 -51.80
N PRO A 394 20.64 27.16 -52.19
CA PRO A 394 20.78 26.57 -53.52
C PRO A 394 19.78 25.43 -53.68
N ASP A 395 19.18 25.32 -54.86
CA ASP A 395 18.32 24.20 -55.19
C ASP A 395 19.11 22.90 -55.14
N LYS A 396 18.54 21.86 -54.52
CA LYS A 396 19.18 20.55 -54.35
C LYS A 396 19.50 19.84 -55.67
N SER A 397 19.00 20.35 -56.79
CA SER A 397 19.28 19.87 -58.15
C SER A 397 20.60 20.38 -58.74
N CYS A 398 21.27 21.37 -58.13
CA CYS A 398 22.46 22.01 -58.70
C CYS A 398 23.72 21.83 -57.82
N SER A 399 24.04 20.58 -57.49
CA SER A 399 25.30 20.21 -56.81
C SER A 399 25.92 18.91 -57.35
N ILE A 400 25.64 18.59 -58.62
CA ILE A 400 26.40 17.62 -59.41
C ILE A 400 26.92 18.36 -60.65
N MET A 401 28.09 18.98 -60.52
CA MET A 401 29.10 19.21 -61.58
C MET A 401 30.19 20.16 -61.06
N LEU A 402 31.07 19.63 -60.22
CA LEU A 402 32.50 19.94 -60.25
C LEU A 402 33.23 18.63 -59.96
N LEU A 403 33.85 18.09 -61.01
CA LEU A 403 34.84 17.00 -60.96
C LEU A 403 36.21 17.60 -60.56
#